data_AF-A0A3D3IYC8-F1
#
_entry.id   AF-A0A3D3IYC8-F1
#
_cell.length_a   1.000
_cell.length_b   1.000
_cell.length_c   1.000
_cell.angle_alpha   90.00
_cell.angle_beta   90.00
_cell.angle_gamma   90.00
#
_symmetry.space_group_name_H-M   'P 1'
#
loop_
_entity.id
_entity.type
_entity.pdbx_description
1 polymer ?
#
loop_
_entity_poly.entity_id
_entity_poly.type
_entity_poly.pdbx_seq_one_letter_code
_entity_poly.pdbx_strand_id
1 'polypeptide(L)'
;MSLNIENVNIPANLPAGDMPGEHVKIADGHIRKAKTIFPVLIDKIDAAMKGVSNGKIVISICGGSGAGKSGIASVLSYLLIEAGLGSYVMSGDNYPRRIPSANDNERLHIFRQGGVRALRDAGIMTPEITDILRDLQRNNRDADPTLSTEYEWFGQYIVNASGALKDYLGSPDEQDYDEVNSILSSFKEGADELWLKRMGRDEASLWYDRVDMRDKNILILEWTHGNSEYLRGVDIPILLASTPQETLAYRLERGRDLGSDSPFTTIVLNLEQTILDSRASRAAIILTRNGDITSPEDYRKML
;
A
#
# COMPACT_ATOMS: atom_id res chain seq x y z
N MET A 1 5.04 -24.57 16.57
CA MET A 1 3.78 -24.52 17.38
C MET A 1 2.71 -25.36 16.70
N SER A 2 1.89 -26.15 17.42
CA SER A 2 0.83 -27.00 16.82
C SER A 2 -0.56 -26.41 17.03
N LEU A 3 -0.82 -25.22 16.48
CA LEU A 3 -2.17 -24.66 16.42
C LEU A 3 -2.93 -25.36 15.29
N ASN A 4 -4.05 -26.02 15.60
CA ASN A 4 -4.94 -26.54 14.57
C ASN A 4 -5.80 -25.39 14.03
N ILE A 5 -5.23 -24.65 13.06
CA ILE A 5 -5.83 -23.44 12.50
C ILE A 5 -7.23 -23.67 11.92
N GLU A 6 -7.56 -24.90 11.50
CA GLU A 6 -8.85 -25.15 10.88
C GLU A 6 -10.01 -25.01 11.86
N ASN A 7 -9.76 -25.32 13.13
CA ASN A 7 -10.75 -25.28 14.20
C ASN A 7 -10.76 -23.95 14.97
N VAL A 8 -9.88 -23.00 14.63
CA VAL A 8 -9.86 -21.69 15.27
C VAL A 8 -11.09 -20.91 14.83
N ASN A 9 -11.96 -20.57 15.79
CA ASN A 9 -13.10 -19.71 15.55
C ASN A 9 -12.61 -18.26 15.49
N ILE A 10 -12.72 -17.63 14.32
CA ILE A 10 -12.27 -16.26 14.09
C ILE A 10 -13.47 -15.32 14.25
N PRO A 11 -13.44 -14.38 15.22
CA PRO A 11 -14.50 -13.40 15.39
C PRO A 11 -14.75 -12.57 14.13
N ALA A 12 -16.02 -12.22 13.89
CA ALA A 12 -16.40 -11.36 12.75
C ALA A 12 -15.86 -9.93 12.86
N ASN A 13 -15.61 -9.48 14.10
CA ASN A 13 -15.01 -8.19 14.40
C ASN A 13 -13.69 -8.44 15.14
N LEU A 14 -12.59 -8.10 14.49
CA LEU A 14 -11.26 -8.08 15.08
C LEU A 14 -10.79 -6.63 15.20
N PRO A 15 -9.87 -6.32 16.13
CA PRO A 15 -9.16 -5.04 16.11
C PRO A 15 -8.55 -4.82 14.73
N ALA A 16 -8.80 -3.64 14.16
CA ALA A 16 -8.14 -3.18 12.95
C ALA A 16 -6.67 -2.82 13.24
N GLY A 17 -5.95 -2.38 12.20
CA GLY A 17 -4.70 -1.67 12.37
C GLY A 17 -4.90 -0.35 13.14
N ASP A 18 -3.80 0.36 13.37
CA ASP A 18 -3.77 1.56 14.20
C ASP A 18 -4.13 2.86 13.47
N MET A 19 -4.86 2.76 12.35
CA MET A 19 -5.38 3.91 11.61
C MET A 19 -6.63 4.50 12.30
N PRO A 20 -6.66 5.81 12.61
CA PRO A 20 -7.81 6.43 13.26
C PRO A 20 -9.13 6.24 12.51
N GLY A 21 -10.16 5.75 13.21
CA GLY A 21 -11.52 5.57 12.68
C GLY A 21 -11.68 4.38 11.72
N GLU A 22 -10.65 3.56 11.54
CA GLU A 22 -10.74 2.36 10.73
C GLU A 22 -11.52 1.26 11.46
N HIS A 23 -12.50 0.68 10.76
CA HIS A 23 -13.21 -0.52 11.18
C HIS A 23 -13.08 -1.59 10.12
N VAL A 24 -12.44 -2.69 10.48
CA VAL A 24 -12.24 -3.82 9.57
C VAL A 24 -13.36 -4.83 9.77
N LYS A 25 -14.19 -4.99 8.74
CA LYS A 25 -15.15 -6.09 8.68
C LYS A 25 -14.46 -7.34 8.13
N ILE A 26 -14.37 -8.38 8.94
CA ILE A 26 -13.76 -9.64 8.52
C ILE A 26 -14.75 -10.40 7.65
N ALA A 27 -14.35 -10.73 6.42
CA ALA A 27 -15.10 -11.54 5.49
C ALA A 27 -14.45 -12.93 5.35
N ASP A 28 -15.23 -13.94 4.93
CA ASP A 28 -14.74 -15.32 4.75
C ASP A 28 -13.52 -15.41 3.83
N GLY A 29 -13.44 -14.52 2.83
CA GLY A 29 -12.28 -14.40 1.95
C GLY A 29 -11.00 -14.04 2.70
N HIS A 30 -11.06 -13.14 3.70
CA HIS A 30 -9.91 -12.79 4.53
C HIS A 30 -9.46 -13.98 5.37
N ILE A 31 -10.42 -14.69 5.98
CA ILE A 31 -10.16 -15.87 6.82
C ILE A 31 -9.48 -16.97 6.02
N ARG A 32 -10.03 -17.31 4.85
CA ARG A 32 -9.49 -18.34 3.96
C ARG A 32 -8.05 -18.02 3.54
N LYS A 33 -7.82 -16.80 3.08
CA LYS A 33 -6.50 -16.33 2.65
C LYS A 33 -5.48 -16.33 3.78
N ALA A 34 -5.86 -15.86 4.97
CA ALA A 34 -5.01 -15.87 6.15
C ALA A 34 -4.67 -17.32 6.57
N LYS A 35 -5.65 -18.24 6.56
CA LYS A 35 -5.41 -19.67 6.81
C LYS A 35 -4.46 -20.30 5.79
N THR A 36 -4.52 -19.91 4.51
CA THR A 36 -3.52 -20.36 3.52
C THR A 36 -2.12 -19.82 3.83
N ILE A 37 -1.99 -18.54 4.20
CA ILE A 37 -0.70 -17.92 4.49
C ILE A 37 -0.08 -18.50 5.76
N PHE A 38 -0.88 -18.74 6.80
CA PHE A 38 -0.41 -18.92 8.17
C PHE A 38 0.60 -20.06 8.37
N PRO A 39 0.44 -21.28 7.82
CA PRO A 39 1.42 -22.35 7.97
C PRO A 39 2.80 -21.94 7.42
N VAL A 40 2.83 -21.38 6.21
CA VAL A 40 4.07 -20.92 5.56
C VAL A 40 4.68 -19.74 6.33
N LEU A 41 3.84 -18.88 6.90
CA LEU A 41 4.28 -17.77 7.72
C LEU A 41 4.96 -18.24 9.01
N ILE A 42 4.39 -19.22 9.71
CA ILE A 42 4.99 -19.79 10.92
C ILE A 42 6.35 -20.41 10.63
N ASP A 43 6.49 -21.17 9.55
CA ASP A 43 7.79 -21.75 9.16
C ASP A 43 8.85 -20.67 8.93
N LYS A 44 8.45 -19.55 8.30
CA LYS A 44 9.35 -18.40 8.07
C LYS A 44 9.66 -17.64 9.35
N ILE A 45 8.69 -17.49 10.27
CA ILE A 45 8.92 -16.89 11.59
C ILE A 45 9.91 -17.76 12.37
N ASP A 46 9.70 -19.06 12.45
CA ASP A 46 10.58 -20.00 13.15
C ASP A 46 12.01 -19.97 12.58
N ALA A 47 12.14 -19.83 11.25
CA ALA A 47 13.44 -19.65 10.61
C ALA A 47 14.10 -18.32 10.95
N ALA A 48 13.35 -17.20 10.90
CA ALA A 48 13.86 -15.87 11.20
C ALA A 48 14.24 -15.71 12.68
N MET A 49 13.46 -16.29 13.59
CA MET A 49 13.68 -16.27 15.03
C MET A 49 15.04 -16.85 15.45
N LYS A 50 15.59 -17.81 14.69
CA LYS A 50 16.92 -18.39 14.97
C LYS A 50 18.06 -17.38 14.83
N GLY A 51 17.85 -16.28 14.10
CA GLY A 51 18.86 -15.27 13.80
C GLY A 51 18.71 -13.95 14.58
N VAL A 52 17.65 -13.78 15.39
CA VAL A 52 17.39 -12.55 16.14
C VAL A 52 17.60 -12.73 17.64
N SER A 53 18.35 -11.81 18.24
CA SER A 53 18.67 -11.85 19.69
C SER A 53 17.48 -11.49 20.57
N ASN A 54 16.60 -10.60 20.12
CA ASN A 54 15.49 -10.07 20.91
C ASN A 54 14.15 -10.79 20.66
N GLY A 55 14.11 -11.77 19.74
CA GLY A 55 12.87 -12.49 19.42
C GLY A 55 11.75 -11.59 18.85
N LYS A 56 12.14 -10.53 18.13
CA LYS A 56 11.25 -9.54 17.51
C LYS A 56 11.33 -9.69 15.98
N ILE A 57 10.18 -9.89 15.35
CA ILE A 57 10.06 -10.11 13.89
C ILE A 57 9.10 -9.09 13.29
N VAL A 58 9.49 -8.52 12.16
CA VAL A 58 8.67 -7.59 11.39
C VAL A 58 8.15 -8.28 10.14
N ILE A 59 6.84 -8.26 9.96
CA ILE A 59 6.14 -8.76 8.77
C ILE A 59 5.58 -7.54 8.05
N SER A 60 5.73 -7.44 6.74
CA SER A 60 4.97 -6.46 5.97
C SER A 60 3.88 -7.15 5.14
N ILE A 61 2.73 -6.52 5.03
CA ILE A 61 1.64 -6.95 4.16
C ILE A 61 1.34 -5.81 3.21
N CYS A 62 1.59 -6.03 1.92
CA CYS A 62 1.42 -5.04 0.87
C CYS A 62 0.52 -5.55 -0.25
N GLY A 63 0.06 -4.63 -1.10
CA GLY A 63 -0.90 -4.91 -2.17
C GLY A 63 -1.69 -3.66 -2.53
N GLY A 64 -2.40 -3.71 -3.65
CA GLY A 64 -3.20 -2.59 -4.13
C GLY A 64 -4.29 -2.15 -3.15
N SER A 65 -4.83 -0.95 -3.37
CA SER A 65 -6.03 -0.51 -2.65
C SER A 65 -7.17 -1.51 -2.86
N GLY A 66 -7.82 -1.94 -1.78
CA GLY A 66 -8.89 -2.95 -1.84
C GLY A 66 -8.44 -4.41 -1.88
N ALA A 67 -7.14 -4.72 -1.84
CA ALA A 67 -6.62 -6.10 -1.85
C ALA A 67 -6.96 -6.93 -0.59
N GLY A 68 -7.53 -6.29 0.45
CA GLY A 68 -7.90 -6.94 1.71
C GLY A 68 -6.78 -6.98 2.76
N LYS A 69 -5.77 -6.09 2.63
CA LYS A 69 -4.58 -6.04 3.49
C LYS A 69 -4.93 -5.96 4.97
N SER A 70 -5.71 -4.95 5.38
CA SER A 70 -6.10 -4.69 6.78
C SER A 70 -6.92 -5.85 7.36
N GLY A 71 -7.80 -6.45 6.56
CA GLY A 71 -8.54 -7.67 6.89
C GLY A 71 -7.65 -8.86 7.18
N ILE A 72 -6.73 -9.17 6.25
CA ILE A 72 -5.81 -10.30 6.38
C ILE A 72 -4.81 -10.05 7.51
N ALA A 73 -4.30 -8.83 7.68
CA ALA A 73 -3.41 -8.46 8.78
C ALA A 73 -4.06 -8.70 10.14
N SER A 74 -5.32 -8.30 10.30
CA SER A 74 -6.10 -8.51 11.54
C SER A 74 -6.27 -10.00 11.83
N VAL A 75 -6.63 -10.81 10.83
CA VAL A 75 -6.79 -12.26 11.00
C VAL A 75 -5.45 -12.95 11.32
N LEU A 76 -4.37 -12.60 10.60
CA LEU A 76 -3.04 -13.16 10.88
C LEU A 76 -2.57 -12.78 12.28
N SER A 77 -2.75 -11.53 12.70
CA SER A 77 -2.44 -11.08 14.06
C SER A 77 -3.19 -11.89 15.12
N TYR A 78 -4.49 -12.14 14.89
CA TYR A 78 -5.29 -12.98 15.79
C TYR A 78 -4.76 -14.42 15.86
N LEU A 79 -4.50 -15.05 14.70
CA LEU A 79 -3.97 -16.41 14.66
C LEU A 79 -2.57 -16.53 15.31
N LEU A 80 -1.72 -15.51 15.18
CA LEU A 80 -0.42 -15.46 15.85
C LEU A 80 -0.59 -15.42 17.38
N ILE A 81 -1.51 -14.59 17.87
CA ILE A 81 -1.81 -14.49 19.30
C ILE A 81 -2.35 -15.82 19.84
N GLU A 82 -3.26 -16.48 19.12
CA GLU A 82 -3.77 -17.81 19.47
C GLU A 82 -2.67 -18.88 19.46
N ALA A 83 -1.62 -18.69 18.65
CA ALA A 83 -0.44 -19.55 18.65
C ALA A 83 0.57 -19.21 19.76
N GLY A 84 0.31 -18.19 20.59
CA GLY A 84 1.20 -17.74 21.66
C GLY A 84 2.27 -16.74 21.23
N LEU A 85 2.16 -16.16 20.03
CA LEU A 85 3.03 -15.10 19.54
C LEU A 85 2.29 -13.76 19.63
N GLY A 86 2.69 -12.92 20.57
CA GLY A 86 2.07 -11.61 20.70
C GLY A 86 2.29 -10.77 19.44
N SER A 87 1.22 -10.16 18.94
CA SER A 87 1.23 -9.42 17.68
C SER A 87 0.60 -8.03 17.83
N TYR A 88 1.08 -7.08 17.01
CA TYR A 88 0.52 -5.75 16.82
C TYR A 88 0.46 -5.41 15.33
N VAL A 89 -0.61 -4.74 14.89
CA VAL A 89 -0.80 -4.31 13.50
C VAL A 89 -0.65 -2.78 13.42
N MET A 90 0.41 -2.35 12.75
CA MET A 90 0.72 -0.96 12.43
C MET A 90 0.29 -0.66 10.99
N SER A 91 -0.45 0.42 10.79
CA SER A 91 -0.81 0.94 9.47
C SER A 91 0.25 1.91 8.97
N GLY A 92 0.81 1.62 7.79
CA GLY A 92 1.73 2.54 7.13
C GLY A 92 1.05 3.80 6.58
N ASP A 93 -0.28 3.81 6.47
CA ASP A 93 -1.04 4.97 5.97
C ASP A 93 -1.03 6.16 6.94
N ASN A 94 -0.53 5.96 8.17
CA ASN A 94 -0.22 7.05 9.08
C ASN A 94 1.04 7.85 8.67
N TYR A 95 1.90 7.32 7.79
CA TYR A 95 3.26 7.85 7.53
C TYR A 95 3.54 8.55 6.18
N PRO A 96 2.55 9.04 5.39
CA PRO A 96 2.82 10.05 4.37
C PRO A 96 3.41 11.33 4.98
N ARG A 97 4.13 12.12 4.16
CA ARG A 97 4.65 13.44 4.55
C ARG A 97 3.56 14.50 4.69
N ARG A 98 2.36 14.24 4.18
CA ARG A 98 1.22 15.17 4.10
C ARG A 98 -0.07 14.44 4.49
N ILE A 99 -1.02 15.16 5.09
CA ILE A 99 -2.37 14.64 5.30
C ILE A 99 -3.03 14.25 3.96
N PRO A 100 -4.05 13.37 3.94
CA PRO A 100 -4.59 12.79 2.71
C PRO A 100 -4.96 13.83 1.63
N SER A 101 -5.70 14.89 1.99
CA SER A 101 -6.14 15.92 1.04
C SER A 101 -4.98 16.73 0.46
N ALA A 102 -3.98 17.07 1.30
CA ALA A 102 -2.79 17.77 0.87
C ALA A 102 -1.90 16.87 -0.02
N ASN A 103 -1.84 15.57 0.26
CA ASN A 103 -1.10 14.62 -0.56
C ASN A 103 -1.76 14.44 -1.94
N ASP A 104 -3.08 14.33 -2.01
CA ASP A 104 -3.81 14.24 -3.28
C ASP A 104 -3.61 15.51 -4.15
N ASN A 105 -3.61 16.68 -3.51
CA ASN A 105 -3.30 17.94 -4.20
C ASN A 105 -1.87 17.97 -4.73
N GLU A 106 -0.89 17.47 -3.96
CA GLU A 106 0.50 17.42 -4.39
C GLU A 106 0.70 16.44 -5.55
N ARG A 107 0.07 15.25 -5.50
CA ARG A 107 0.08 14.29 -6.62
C ARG A 107 -0.41 14.96 -7.91
N LEU A 108 -1.52 15.69 -7.84
CA LEU A 108 -2.08 16.41 -8.98
C LEU A 108 -1.16 17.55 -9.45
N HIS A 109 -0.54 18.28 -8.51
CA HIS A 109 0.42 19.32 -8.82
C HIS A 109 1.62 18.77 -9.59
N ILE A 110 2.24 17.69 -9.10
CA ILE A 110 3.40 17.04 -9.72
C ILE A 110 3.06 16.53 -11.11
N PHE A 111 1.90 15.86 -11.25
CA PHE A 111 1.39 15.40 -12.54
C PHE A 111 1.31 16.56 -13.55
N ARG A 112 0.60 17.64 -13.20
CA ARG A 112 0.42 18.81 -14.07
C ARG A 112 1.74 19.50 -14.39
N GLN A 113 2.61 19.65 -13.39
CA GLN A 113 3.91 20.29 -13.55
C GLN A 113 4.79 19.49 -14.51
N GLY A 114 4.82 18.16 -14.41
CA GLY A 114 5.56 17.28 -15.31
C GLY A 114 5.11 17.43 -16.76
N GLY A 115 3.79 17.40 -17.01
CA GLY A 115 3.23 17.58 -18.34
C GLY A 115 3.52 18.96 -18.94
N VAL A 116 3.33 20.04 -18.17
CA VAL A 116 3.61 21.42 -18.64
C VAL A 116 5.09 21.61 -18.98
N ARG A 117 6.01 21.12 -18.13
CA ARG A 117 7.45 21.20 -18.39
C ARG A 117 7.83 20.48 -19.68
N ALA A 118 7.27 19.30 -19.92
CA ALA A 118 7.55 18.54 -21.13
C ALA A 118 7.12 19.28 -22.41
N LEU A 119 5.95 19.94 -22.41
CA LEU A 119 5.51 20.73 -23.55
C LEU A 119 6.43 21.93 -23.82
N ARG A 120 6.88 22.61 -22.75
CA ARG A 120 7.87 23.69 -22.85
C ARG A 120 9.18 23.18 -23.43
N ASP A 121 9.71 22.09 -22.89
CA ASP A 121 11.02 21.55 -23.26
C ASP A 121 11.04 20.99 -24.69
N ALA A 122 9.89 20.51 -25.18
CA ALA A 122 9.70 20.11 -26.56
C ALA A 122 9.50 21.28 -27.54
N GLY A 123 9.41 22.54 -27.06
CA GLY A 123 9.13 23.71 -27.90
C GLY A 123 7.71 23.74 -28.48
N ILE A 124 6.78 22.96 -27.92
CA ILE A 124 5.39 22.83 -28.39
C ILE A 124 4.49 23.91 -27.78
N MET A 125 4.86 24.45 -26.60
CA MET A 125 4.00 25.34 -25.83
C MET A 125 3.78 26.70 -26.52
N THR A 126 2.55 26.95 -26.98
CA THR A 126 2.08 28.26 -27.49
C THR A 126 1.01 28.86 -26.56
N PRO A 127 0.64 30.15 -26.72
CA PRO A 127 -0.49 30.74 -25.97
C PRO A 127 -1.80 29.97 -26.14
N GLU A 128 -2.11 29.50 -27.36
CA GLU A 128 -3.33 28.75 -27.65
C GLU A 128 -3.35 27.39 -26.93
N ILE A 129 -2.25 26.64 -26.99
CA ILE A 129 -2.10 25.37 -26.27
C ILE A 129 -2.18 25.59 -24.76
N THR A 130 -1.59 26.69 -24.27
CA THR A 130 -1.63 27.05 -22.86
C THR A 130 -3.07 27.30 -22.40
N ASP A 131 -3.87 28.03 -23.17
CA ASP A 131 -5.26 28.31 -22.83
C ASP A 131 -6.13 27.05 -22.86
N ILE A 132 -5.96 26.19 -23.86
CA ILE A 132 -6.65 24.87 -23.93
C ILE A 132 -6.27 24.02 -22.71
N LEU A 133 -4.98 23.87 -22.41
CA LEU A 133 -4.53 23.07 -21.28
C LEU A 133 -5.06 23.60 -19.95
N ARG A 134 -5.08 24.93 -19.75
CA ARG A 134 -5.65 25.53 -18.54
C ARG A 134 -7.14 25.24 -18.39
N ASP A 135 -7.90 25.23 -19.49
CA ASP A 135 -9.30 24.84 -19.47
C ASP A 135 -9.47 23.36 -19.11
N LEU A 136 -8.68 22.47 -19.72
CA LEU A 136 -8.67 21.04 -19.38
C LEU A 136 -8.35 20.81 -17.90
N GLN A 137 -7.36 21.52 -17.35
CA GLN A 137 -6.99 21.44 -15.94
C GLN A 137 -8.07 21.96 -15.00
N ARG A 138 -8.71 23.09 -15.32
CA ARG A 138 -9.84 23.63 -14.52
C ARG A 138 -11.01 22.67 -14.46
N ASN A 139 -11.24 21.94 -15.55
CA ASN A 139 -12.32 20.96 -15.66
C ASN A 139 -11.91 19.53 -15.28
N ASN A 140 -10.68 19.32 -14.77
CA ASN A 140 -10.11 18.01 -14.42
C ASN A 140 -10.18 16.96 -15.55
N ARG A 141 -10.09 17.42 -16.80
CA ARG A 141 -10.03 16.57 -18.00
C ARG A 141 -8.60 16.27 -18.44
N ASP A 142 -7.61 16.93 -17.85
CA ASP A 142 -6.19 16.83 -18.23
C ASP A 142 -5.54 15.47 -17.92
N ALA A 143 -6.27 14.53 -17.33
CA ALA A 143 -5.83 13.15 -17.14
C ALA A 143 -6.58 12.15 -18.05
N ASP A 144 -7.47 12.61 -18.93
CA ASP A 144 -8.22 11.74 -19.84
C ASP A 144 -7.36 11.37 -21.07
N PRO A 145 -6.94 10.09 -21.21
CA PRO A 145 -6.08 9.69 -22.31
C PRO A 145 -6.74 9.81 -23.68
N THR A 146 -8.08 9.83 -23.75
CA THR A 146 -8.82 9.94 -25.02
C THR A 146 -8.60 11.28 -25.72
N LEU A 147 -8.22 12.33 -24.97
CA LEU A 147 -7.87 13.65 -25.51
C LEU A 147 -6.66 13.64 -26.45
N SER A 148 -5.83 12.58 -26.41
CA SER A 148 -4.76 12.39 -27.40
C SER A 148 -5.29 12.22 -28.83
N THR A 149 -6.57 11.87 -29.00
CA THR A 149 -7.23 11.82 -30.31
C THR A 149 -7.71 13.18 -30.80
N GLU A 150 -7.91 14.14 -29.88
CA GLU A 150 -8.37 15.50 -30.19
C GLU A 150 -7.19 16.47 -30.34
N TYR A 151 -6.12 16.26 -29.56
CA TYR A 151 -4.98 17.16 -29.48
C TYR A 151 -3.67 16.39 -29.69
N GLU A 152 -2.99 16.64 -30.82
CA GLU A 152 -1.72 15.98 -31.17
C GLU A 152 -0.63 16.16 -30.09
N TRP A 153 -0.57 17.33 -29.46
CA TRP A 153 0.39 17.63 -28.40
C TRP A 153 0.11 16.92 -27.07
N PHE A 154 -1.12 16.43 -26.86
CA PHE A 154 -1.57 15.94 -25.55
C PHE A 154 -0.96 14.60 -25.18
N GLY A 155 -0.60 13.76 -26.16
CA GLY A 155 0.15 12.53 -25.92
C GLY A 155 1.47 12.79 -25.20
N GLN A 156 2.21 13.83 -25.60
CA GLN A 156 3.45 14.23 -24.93
C GLN A 156 3.17 14.73 -23.50
N TYR A 157 2.11 15.51 -23.30
CA TYR A 157 1.71 15.99 -21.98
C TYR A 157 1.44 14.83 -21.02
N ILE A 158 0.55 13.91 -21.40
CA ILE A 158 0.06 12.88 -20.47
C ILE A 158 1.11 11.83 -20.12
N VAL A 159 1.99 11.47 -21.08
CA VAL A 159 3.10 10.54 -20.83
C VAL A 159 4.07 11.11 -19.81
N ASN A 160 4.46 12.38 -19.95
CA ASN A 160 5.42 13.01 -19.05
C ASN A 160 4.80 13.39 -17.70
N ALA A 161 3.52 13.79 -17.69
CA ALA A 161 2.76 14.00 -16.46
C ALA A 161 2.68 12.72 -15.63
N SER A 162 2.36 11.60 -16.28
CA SER A 162 2.32 10.28 -15.64
C SER A 162 3.71 9.82 -15.19
N GLY A 163 4.76 10.11 -15.96
CA GLY A 163 6.14 9.84 -15.59
C GLY A 163 6.57 10.58 -14.32
N ALA A 164 6.34 11.89 -14.27
CA ALA A 164 6.65 12.71 -13.09
C ALA A 164 5.88 12.23 -11.85
N LEU A 165 4.60 11.88 -12.01
CA LEU A 165 3.80 11.31 -10.92
C LEU A 165 4.34 9.95 -10.46
N LYS A 166 4.74 9.08 -11.40
CA LYS A 166 5.32 7.77 -11.09
C LYS A 166 6.59 7.88 -10.23
N ASP A 167 7.43 8.87 -10.51
CA ASP A 167 8.66 9.10 -9.75
C ASP A 167 8.40 9.60 -8.32
N TYR A 168 7.26 10.26 -8.10
CA TYR A 168 6.82 10.71 -6.77
C TYR A 168 6.12 9.61 -5.97
N LEU A 169 5.24 8.82 -6.60
CA LEU A 169 4.42 7.84 -5.89
C LEU A 169 5.26 6.78 -5.16
N GLY A 170 5.03 6.64 -3.86
CA GLY A 170 5.75 5.72 -2.98
C GLY A 170 7.24 6.03 -2.84
N SER A 171 7.67 7.25 -3.17
CA SER A 171 9.05 7.71 -3.00
C SER A 171 9.25 8.34 -1.61
N PRO A 172 10.50 8.60 -1.19
CA PRO A 172 10.79 9.34 0.03
C PRO A 172 10.29 10.80 0.04
N ASP A 173 9.88 11.35 -1.09
CA ASP A 173 9.27 12.69 -1.18
C ASP A 173 7.77 12.66 -0.80
N GLU A 174 7.15 11.49 -0.95
CA GLU A 174 5.74 11.26 -0.58
C GLU A 174 5.62 10.62 0.82
N GLN A 175 6.46 9.62 1.10
CA GLN A 175 6.37 8.77 2.29
C GLN A 175 7.53 9.01 3.26
N ASP A 176 7.25 9.05 4.56
CA ASP A 176 8.26 9.20 5.60
C ASP A 176 8.88 7.85 5.99
N TYR A 177 9.71 7.30 5.10
CA TYR A 177 10.41 6.05 5.36
C TYR A 177 11.38 6.13 6.53
N ASP A 178 11.92 7.30 6.85
CA ASP A 178 12.88 7.46 7.94
C ASP A 178 12.18 7.21 9.30
N GLU A 179 10.99 7.79 9.48
CA GLU A 179 10.18 7.54 10.67
C GLU A 179 9.78 6.07 10.80
N VAL A 180 9.25 5.46 9.72
CA VAL A 180 8.86 4.04 9.72
C VAL A 180 10.07 3.14 10.01
N ASN A 181 11.21 3.37 9.35
CA ASN A 181 12.41 2.57 9.56
C ASN A 181 12.94 2.69 11.00
N SER A 182 12.86 3.88 11.61
CA SER A 182 13.23 4.09 13.00
C SER A 182 12.33 3.30 13.96
N ILE A 183 11.02 3.26 13.70
CA ILE A 183 10.05 2.47 14.47
C ILE A 183 10.38 0.98 14.36
N LEU A 184 10.60 0.48 13.14
CA LEU A 184 10.94 -0.93 12.92
C LEU A 184 12.27 -1.31 13.60
N SER A 185 13.29 -0.44 13.55
CA SER A 185 14.57 -0.66 14.24
C SER A 185 14.36 -0.75 15.76
N SER A 186 13.65 0.22 16.34
CA SER A 186 13.37 0.27 17.78
C SER A 186 12.61 -0.98 18.27
N PHE A 187 11.62 -1.44 17.48
CA PHE A 187 10.91 -2.69 17.77
C PHE A 187 11.87 -3.89 17.79
N LYS A 188 12.74 -4.01 16.78
CA LYS A 188 13.71 -5.12 16.67
C LYS A 188 14.79 -5.07 17.73
N GLU A 189 15.15 -3.89 18.21
CA GLU A 189 16.06 -3.67 19.33
C GLU A 189 15.43 -4.05 20.68
N GLY A 190 14.13 -4.36 20.71
CA GLY A 190 13.44 -4.84 21.90
C GLY A 190 12.85 -3.75 22.76
N ALA A 191 12.51 -2.58 22.19
CA ALA A 191 11.86 -1.52 22.93
C ALA A 191 10.56 -2.00 23.60
N ASP A 192 10.37 -1.64 24.87
CA ASP A 192 9.17 -1.96 25.65
C ASP A 192 7.95 -1.16 25.18
N GLU A 193 8.16 0.03 24.61
CA GLU A 193 7.11 0.90 24.10
C GLU A 193 7.57 1.55 22.79
N LEU A 194 6.63 1.81 21.88
CA LEU A 194 6.86 2.60 20.67
C LEU A 194 5.93 3.82 20.63
N TRP A 195 6.44 4.93 20.12
CA TRP A 195 5.63 6.07 19.74
C TRP A 195 5.17 5.89 18.31
N LEU A 196 3.86 5.75 18.11
CA LEU A 196 3.27 5.52 16.80
C LEU A 196 2.38 6.69 16.41
N LYS A 197 2.63 7.24 15.23
CA LYS A 197 1.89 8.37 14.70
C LYS A 197 0.46 7.96 14.38
N ARG A 198 -0.45 8.92 14.57
CA ARG A 198 -1.86 8.85 14.19
C ARG A 198 -2.16 10.05 13.34
N MET A 199 -2.69 9.79 12.15
CA MET A 199 -3.04 10.82 11.20
C MET A 199 -4.51 10.69 10.80
N GLY A 200 -5.29 11.71 11.11
CA GLY A 200 -6.64 11.88 10.61
C GLY A 200 -6.66 12.57 9.25
N ARG A 201 -7.81 13.18 8.93
CA ARG A 201 -8.06 13.75 7.59
C ARG A 201 -7.80 15.25 7.50
N ASP A 202 -7.64 15.92 8.64
CA ASP A 202 -7.43 17.36 8.75
C ASP A 202 -6.10 17.66 9.46
N GLU A 203 -5.64 18.90 9.32
CA GLU A 203 -4.35 19.39 9.84
C GLU A 203 -4.21 19.30 11.37
N ALA A 204 -5.32 19.30 12.12
CA ALA A 204 -5.29 19.22 13.58
C ALA A 204 -5.34 17.78 14.10
N SER A 205 -5.72 16.83 13.24
CA SER A 205 -5.79 15.40 13.58
C SER A 205 -4.43 14.71 13.39
N LEU A 206 -3.40 15.17 14.12
CA LEU A 206 -2.06 14.60 14.10
C LEU A 206 -1.50 14.47 15.52
N TRP A 207 -1.24 13.25 15.97
CA TRP A 207 -0.67 12.98 17.30
C TRP A 207 0.13 11.69 17.33
N TYR A 208 0.73 11.36 18.48
CA TYR A 208 1.38 10.08 18.71
C TYR A 208 0.74 9.36 19.89
N ASP A 209 0.49 8.08 19.73
CA ASP A 209 0.14 7.18 20.83
C ASP A 209 1.40 6.45 21.30
N ARG A 210 1.50 6.25 22.61
CA ARG A 210 2.50 5.36 23.19
C ARG A 210 1.91 3.96 23.30
N VAL A 211 2.53 3.00 22.62
CA VAL A 211 2.01 1.63 22.49
C VAL A 211 2.96 0.65 23.15
N ASP A 212 2.43 -0.19 24.03
CA ASP A 212 3.16 -1.23 24.75
C ASP A 212 3.53 -2.41 23.83
N MET A 213 4.80 -2.76 23.83
CA MET A 213 5.42 -3.80 22.99
C MET A 213 6.06 -4.94 23.80
N ARG A 214 5.96 -4.91 25.14
CA ARG A 214 6.59 -5.91 26.02
C ARG A 214 6.16 -7.34 25.68
N ASP A 215 4.86 -7.53 25.52
CA ASP A 215 4.26 -8.83 25.20
C ASP A 215 4.11 -9.07 23.68
N LYS A 216 4.82 -8.31 22.84
CA LYS A 216 4.71 -8.39 21.37
C LYS A 216 5.97 -8.96 20.76
N ASN A 217 5.87 -10.10 20.09
CA ASN A 217 6.98 -10.71 19.34
C ASN A 217 6.94 -10.29 17.86
N ILE A 218 5.75 -10.01 17.34
CA ILE A 218 5.51 -9.74 15.94
C ILE A 218 4.94 -8.33 15.76
N LEU A 219 5.53 -7.56 14.85
CA LEU A 219 4.97 -6.32 14.34
C LEU A 219 4.57 -6.51 12.88
N ILE A 220 3.28 -6.42 12.60
CA ILE A 220 2.74 -6.47 11.25
C ILE A 220 2.59 -5.04 10.75
N LEU A 221 3.36 -4.66 9.73
CA LEU A 221 3.20 -3.42 8.98
C LEU A 221 2.29 -3.67 7.78
N GLU A 222 1.06 -3.19 7.86
CA GLU A 222 0.12 -3.23 6.74
C GLU A 222 0.23 -1.93 5.95
N TRP A 223 0.68 -2.02 4.70
CA TRP A 223 0.91 -0.84 3.89
C TRP A 223 1.03 -1.14 2.40
N THR A 224 0.46 -0.28 1.54
CA THR A 224 0.68 -0.36 0.09
C THR A 224 2.16 -0.35 -0.27
N HIS A 225 2.99 0.41 0.46
CA HIS A 225 4.43 0.50 0.19
C HIS A 225 5.29 -0.47 1.02
N GLY A 226 4.68 -1.48 1.65
CA GLY A 226 5.34 -2.45 2.54
C GLY A 226 6.43 -3.32 1.89
N ASN A 227 6.61 -3.25 0.57
CA ASN A 227 7.68 -3.94 -0.16
C ASN A 227 8.64 -2.98 -0.89
N SER A 228 8.62 -1.69 -0.52
CA SER A 228 9.50 -0.66 -1.05
C SER A 228 10.98 -0.99 -0.80
N GLU A 229 11.86 -0.51 -1.69
CA GLU A 229 13.31 -0.61 -1.51
C GLU A 229 13.84 0.33 -0.41
N TYR A 230 13.10 1.39 -0.11
CA TYR A 230 13.41 2.35 0.95
C TYR A 230 13.04 1.83 2.35
N LEU A 231 12.18 0.81 2.43
CA LEU A 231 11.78 0.18 3.68
C LEU A 231 12.81 -0.88 4.10
N ARG A 232 13.23 -0.83 5.36
CA ARG A 232 14.27 -1.68 5.95
C ARG A 232 13.75 -2.37 7.20
N GLY A 233 14.42 -3.43 7.62
CA GLY A 233 14.11 -4.13 8.87
C GLY A 233 12.96 -5.14 8.78
N VAL A 234 12.23 -5.22 7.66
CA VAL A 234 11.22 -6.27 7.40
C VAL A 234 11.90 -7.62 7.23
N ASP A 235 11.44 -8.63 7.97
CA ASP A 235 11.94 -10.01 7.89
C ASP A 235 11.13 -10.85 6.88
N ILE A 236 9.81 -10.65 6.85
CA ILE A 236 8.90 -11.46 6.02
C ILE A 236 7.93 -10.54 5.26
N PRO A 237 8.28 -10.11 4.04
CA PRO A 237 7.38 -9.35 3.20
C PRO A 237 6.33 -10.26 2.53
N ILE A 238 5.06 -9.91 2.65
CA ILE A 238 3.92 -10.59 2.05
C ILE A 238 3.28 -9.67 1.02
N LEU A 239 3.13 -10.15 -0.21
CA LEU A 239 2.40 -9.47 -1.27
C LEU A 239 1.04 -10.12 -1.50
N LEU A 240 -0.02 -9.33 -1.37
CA LEU A 240 -1.35 -9.66 -1.86
C LEU A 240 -1.43 -9.24 -3.33
N ALA A 241 -1.15 -10.21 -4.20
CA ALA A 241 -1.10 -10.02 -5.64
C ALA A 241 -2.50 -9.85 -6.24
N SER A 242 -2.60 -8.94 -7.21
CA SER A 242 -3.70 -8.88 -8.15
C SER A 242 -3.14 -8.68 -9.56
N THR A 243 -3.82 -9.23 -10.56
CA THR A 243 -3.45 -8.99 -11.96
C THR A 243 -4.03 -7.67 -12.47
N PRO A 244 -3.51 -7.11 -13.58
CA PRO A 244 -4.10 -5.92 -14.21
C PRO A 244 -5.59 -6.10 -14.55
N GLN A 245 -5.99 -7.28 -15.04
CA GLN A 245 -7.38 -7.58 -15.42
C GLN A 245 -8.29 -7.63 -14.19
N GLU A 246 -7.83 -8.24 -13.11
CA GLU A 246 -8.55 -8.29 -11.84
C GLU A 246 -8.71 -6.91 -11.21
N THR A 247 -7.65 -6.10 -11.28
CA THR A 247 -7.65 -4.73 -10.81
C THR A 247 -8.65 -3.89 -11.60
N LEU A 248 -8.67 -4.02 -12.93
CA LEU A 248 -9.65 -3.36 -13.79
C LEU A 248 -11.08 -3.83 -13.50
N ALA A 249 -11.32 -5.14 -13.37
CA ALA A 249 -12.63 -5.69 -13.06
C ALA A 249 -13.17 -5.16 -11.73
N TYR A 250 -12.31 -5.10 -10.70
CA TYR A 250 -12.67 -4.53 -9.41
C TYR A 250 -13.02 -3.03 -9.49
N ARG A 251 -12.28 -2.26 -10.30
CA ARG A 251 -12.59 -0.84 -10.55
C ARG A 251 -13.91 -0.68 -11.29
N LEU A 252 -14.20 -1.50 -12.29
CA LEU A 252 -15.48 -1.46 -13.01
C LEU A 252 -16.67 -1.82 -12.12
N GLU A 253 -16.48 -2.77 -11.19
CA GLU A 253 -17.49 -3.09 -10.17
C GLU A 253 -17.72 -1.92 -9.21
N ARG A 254 -16.65 -1.30 -8.69
CA ARG A 254 -16.77 -0.13 -7.79
C ARG A 254 -17.29 1.13 -8.47
N GLY A 255 -16.87 1.39 -9.72
CA GLY A 255 -17.28 2.55 -10.51
C GLY A 255 -18.75 2.52 -10.89
N ARG A 256 -19.41 1.35 -10.84
CA ARG A 256 -20.87 1.21 -10.99
C ARG A 256 -21.63 1.60 -9.72
N ASP A 257 -21.02 1.45 -8.55
CA ASP A 257 -21.66 1.74 -7.25
C ASP A 257 -21.33 3.14 -6.71
N LEU A 258 -20.23 3.76 -7.16
CA LEU A 258 -19.80 5.10 -6.76
C LEU A 258 -19.23 5.83 -7.98
N GLY A 259 -19.89 6.90 -8.46
CA GLY A 259 -19.42 7.75 -9.56
C GLY A 259 -18.14 8.56 -9.24
N SER A 260 -17.06 7.87 -8.87
CA SER A 260 -15.89 8.44 -8.16
C SER A 260 -14.52 8.11 -8.77
N ASP A 261 -14.45 7.36 -9.87
CA ASP A 261 -13.17 7.14 -10.57
C ASP A 261 -12.94 8.23 -11.62
N SER A 262 -12.22 9.29 -11.23
CA SER A 262 -11.71 10.27 -12.18
C SER A 262 -10.60 9.66 -13.06
N PRO A 263 -10.35 10.17 -14.27
CA PRO A 263 -9.20 9.75 -15.07
C PRO A 263 -7.88 9.86 -14.31
N PHE A 264 -7.72 10.90 -13.48
CA PHE A 264 -6.53 11.09 -12.66
C PHE A 264 -6.37 10.00 -11.59
N THR A 265 -7.43 9.69 -10.85
CA THR A 265 -7.44 8.58 -9.87
C THR A 265 -7.07 7.26 -10.53
N THR A 266 -7.55 7.02 -11.75
CA THR A 266 -7.23 5.82 -12.52
C THR A 266 -5.74 5.74 -12.87
N ILE A 267 -5.11 6.87 -13.25
CA ILE A 267 -3.66 6.95 -13.47
C ILE A 267 -2.91 6.62 -12.18
N VAL A 268 -3.26 7.24 -11.04
CA VAL A 268 -2.61 7.00 -9.74
C VAL A 268 -2.66 5.51 -9.40
N LEU A 269 -3.83 4.89 -9.43
CA LEU A 269 -4.01 3.48 -9.10
C LEU A 269 -3.25 2.54 -10.06
N ASN A 270 -3.16 2.89 -11.34
CA ASN A 270 -2.38 2.12 -12.33
C ASN A 270 -0.88 2.20 -12.06
N LEU A 271 -0.38 3.40 -11.73
CA LEU A 271 1.02 3.61 -11.40
C LEU A 271 1.39 2.90 -10.09
N GLU A 272 0.56 3.00 -9.05
CA GLU A 272 0.76 2.27 -7.79
C GLU A 272 0.80 0.76 -8.02
N GLN A 273 -0.11 0.20 -8.83
CA GLN A 273 -0.09 -1.21 -9.17
C GLN A 273 1.18 -1.60 -9.93
N THR A 274 1.60 -0.80 -10.91
CA THR A 274 2.85 -1.03 -11.66
C THR A 274 4.07 -1.04 -10.74
N ILE A 275 4.10 -0.15 -9.74
CA ILE A 275 5.17 -0.08 -8.74
C ILE A 275 5.15 -1.34 -7.86
N LEU A 276 3.98 -1.78 -7.39
CA LEU A 276 3.82 -3.02 -6.62
C LEU A 276 4.32 -4.24 -7.40
N ASP A 277 3.88 -4.38 -8.65
CA ASP A 277 4.24 -5.48 -9.55
C ASP A 277 5.76 -5.54 -9.78
N SER A 278 6.39 -4.37 -9.99
CA SER A 278 7.84 -4.27 -10.17
C SER A 278 8.65 -4.73 -8.95
N ARG A 279 8.03 -4.72 -7.76
CA ARG A 279 8.65 -5.06 -6.48
C ARG A 279 8.31 -6.48 -6.01
N ALA A 280 7.50 -7.24 -6.75
CA ALA A 280 7.01 -8.55 -6.31
C ALA A 280 8.13 -9.56 -5.97
N SER A 281 9.28 -9.49 -6.64
CA SER A 281 10.43 -10.35 -6.36
C SER A 281 11.04 -10.20 -4.96
N ARG A 282 10.73 -9.11 -4.25
CA ARG A 282 11.15 -8.91 -2.86
C ARG A 282 10.28 -9.65 -1.85
N ALA A 283 9.09 -10.11 -2.25
CA ALA A 283 8.17 -10.78 -1.34
C ALA A 283 8.66 -12.19 -0.98
N ALA A 284 8.53 -12.55 0.30
CA ALA A 284 8.79 -13.89 0.81
C ALA A 284 7.57 -14.81 0.65
N ILE A 285 6.36 -14.23 0.58
CA ILE A 285 5.10 -14.91 0.28
C ILE A 285 4.33 -14.03 -0.70
N ILE A 286 3.87 -14.61 -1.82
CA ILE A 286 2.93 -13.95 -2.73
C ILE A 286 1.63 -14.73 -2.69
N LEU A 287 0.53 -14.06 -2.35
CA LEU A 287 -0.80 -14.65 -2.33
C LEU A 287 -1.64 -14.06 -3.47
N THR A 288 -2.14 -14.90 -4.35
CA THR A 288 -3.02 -14.49 -5.46
C THR A 288 -4.39 -14.05 -4.96
N ARG A 289 -5.17 -13.40 -5.84
CA ARG A 289 -6.56 -13.01 -5.53
C ARG A 289 -7.44 -14.20 -5.13
N ASN A 290 -7.21 -15.39 -5.69
CA ASN A 290 -7.95 -16.62 -5.38
C ASN A 290 -7.54 -17.25 -4.04
N GLY A 291 -6.44 -16.79 -3.44
CA GLY A 291 -5.94 -17.27 -2.16
C GLY A 291 -4.93 -18.40 -2.26
N ASP A 292 -4.28 -18.55 -3.42
CA ASP A 292 -3.20 -19.50 -3.64
C ASP A 292 -1.84 -18.82 -3.44
N ILE A 293 -0.88 -19.53 -2.87
CA ILE A 293 0.51 -19.05 -2.77
C ILE A 293 1.21 -19.31 -4.10
N THR A 294 1.94 -18.32 -4.61
CA THR A 294 2.69 -18.40 -5.86
C THR A 294 4.14 -17.94 -5.69
N SER A 295 4.98 -18.26 -6.66
CA SER A 295 6.36 -17.80 -6.75
C SER A 295 6.44 -16.43 -7.44
N PRO A 296 7.49 -15.62 -7.20
CA PRO A 296 7.71 -14.41 -7.98
C PRO A 296 7.81 -14.66 -9.49
N GLU A 297 8.42 -15.77 -9.90
CA GLU A 297 8.55 -16.15 -11.30
C GLU A 297 7.19 -16.45 -11.94
N ASP A 298 6.31 -17.15 -11.25
CA ASP A 298 4.99 -17.49 -11.77
C ASP A 298 4.04 -16.29 -11.73
N TYR A 299 4.10 -15.46 -10.69
CA TYR A 299 3.35 -14.20 -10.67
C TYR A 299 3.76 -13.29 -11.83
N ARG A 300 5.06 -13.19 -12.13
CA ARG A 300 5.55 -12.40 -13.27
C ARG A 300 5.01 -12.88 -14.63
N LYS A 301 4.66 -14.16 -14.77
CA LYS A 301 4.01 -14.70 -15.98
C LYS A 301 2.52 -14.35 -16.07
N MET A 302 1.91 -13.89 -14.97
CA MET A 302 0.49 -13.51 -14.90
C MET A 302 0.25 -12.02 -15.15
N LEU A 303 1.30 -11.20 -15.13
CA LEU A 303 1.28 -9.76 -15.41
C LEU A 303 1.27 -9.49 -16.92
#